data_AF-A0A9D6MXX1-F1
#
_entry.id   AF-A0A9D6MXX1-F1
#
_cell.length_a   1.000
_cell.length_b   1.000
_cell.length_c   1.000
_cell.angle_alpha   90.00
_cell.angle_beta   90.00
_cell.angle_gamma   90.00
#
_symmetry.space_group_name_H-M   'P 1'
#
loop_
_entity.id
_entity.type
_entity.pdbx_description
1 polymer ?
#
loop_
_entity_poly.entity_id
_entity_poly.type
_entity_poly.pdbx_seq_one_letter_code
_entity_poly.pdbx_strand_id
1 'polypeptide(L)'
;MTTRSMTRTGLISLLMGLALGLAVSAQAQRAGGGGGGFGGGGGGGLGGGGGGGGGGGTQSRQYYSNGTVGEALISSDPESRRLIVITDDETSQYISQVITNLDRPKPQVLIKVVFLEVTHNDGSDIGIEGSLKRKMDSGGMFGAVSNLFGLGTAGALPVPPGAGIYQILGNDFQATLRAIASAGKTEVLSRPSILTRNNQPATITVGQTLPFITNVRYDVNGNAINTVQYQDIGIILRVTPYITSDGLVEMILAPEISSLTDQTVTISSGVTAPVIAKRSADTVVVTPDSQTVVIGGLMQNNKTQSTSKIPILGDIPILGLAFQRKVKANTKTELLIFLTPHIVKEPSQLARLTETEKRGAQLAPKAFTDKELDAFVDGLSVKQPEPAPKPSKKPLRPQERN
;
A
#
# COMPACT_ATOMS: atom_id res chain seq x y z
N MET A 1 3.70 -14.95 -81.08
CA MET A 1 2.33 -15.21 -80.58
C MET A 1 2.38 -14.95 -79.08
N THR A 2 1.71 -14.01 -78.42
CA THR A 2 0.67 -13.02 -78.73
C THR A 2 0.65 -12.12 -77.47
N THR A 3 1.16 -10.89 -77.49
CA THR A 3 0.43 -9.60 -77.59
C THR A 3 -0.45 -9.19 -76.39
N ARG A 4 -0.11 -8.02 -75.81
CA ARG A 4 -0.93 -6.94 -75.16
C ARG A 4 -1.64 -7.14 -73.79
N SER A 5 -1.37 -6.24 -72.84
CA SER A 5 -2.14 -4.98 -72.54
C SER A 5 -1.44 -4.26 -71.34
N MET A 6 -0.99 -2.99 -71.35
CA MET A 6 -1.72 -1.68 -71.33
C MET A 6 -2.92 -1.70 -70.37
N THR A 7 -3.15 -0.83 -69.38
CA THR A 7 -2.73 0.52 -69.00
C THR A 7 -3.48 0.85 -67.69
N ARG A 8 -2.93 1.65 -66.77
CA ARG A 8 -3.57 2.92 -66.33
C ARG A 8 -2.77 3.69 -65.27
N THR A 9 -2.35 4.86 -65.73
CA THR A 9 -1.98 6.12 -65.07
C THR A 9 -2.96 6.56 -63.97
N GLY A 10 -2.45 7.22 -62.93
CA GLY A 10 -3.26 7.95 -61.94
C GLY A 10 -2.45 8.60 -60.82
N LEU A 11 -1.85 9.75 -61.12
CA LEU A 11 -1.16 10.68 -60.22
C LEU A 11 -2.20 11.66 -59.63
N ILE A 12 -1.93 12.24 -58.44
CA ILE A 12 -2.30 13.61 -57.95
C ILE A 12 -3.33 13.76 -56.79
N SER A 13 -2.88 14.58 -55.81
CA SER A 13 -3.57 15.44 -54.80
C SER A 13 -4.22 14.75 -53.59
N LEU A 14 -3.76 14.98 -52.35
CA LEU A 14 -3.71 16.21 -51.54
C LEU A 14 -5.11 16.79 -51.27
N LEU A 15 -5.69 16.47 -50.10
CA LEU A 15 -6.68 17.34 -49.45
C LEU A 15 -6.70 17.13 -47.93
N MET A 16 -6.16 18.16 -47.28
CA MET A 16 -6.30 18.55 -45.89
C MET A 16 -7.76 18.95 -45.63
N GLY A 17 -8.38 18.38 -44.60
CA GLY A 17 -9.79 18.62 -44.27
C GLY A 17 -10.01 18.67 -42.77
N LEU A 18 -9.93 19.89 -42.25
CA LEU A 18 -10.33 20.34 -40.91
C LEU A 18 -11.84 20.09 -40.69
N ALA A 19 -12.23 19.46 -39.59
CA ALA A 19 -13.62 19.50 -39.11
C ALA A 19 -13.64 19.64 -37.58
N LEU A 20 -13.79 20.90 -37.17
CA LEU A 20 -14.16 21.35 -35.83
C LEU A 20 -15.68 21.17 -35.69
N GLY A 21 -16.13 20.47 -34.65
CA GLY A 21 -17.55 20.32 -34.33
C GLY A 21 -17.80 20.55 -32.85
N LEU A 22 -17.98 21.82 -32.46
CA LEU A 22 -18.60 22.21 -31.20
C LEU A 22 -20.10 21.87 -31.26
N ALA A 23 -20.60 21.15 -30.27
CA ALA A 23 -22.01 21.12 -29.93
C ALA A 23 -22.18 21.64 -28.50
N VAL A 24 -22.61 22.89 -28.41
CA VAL A 24 -23.14 23.53 -27.19
C VAL A 24 -24.64 23.23 -27.15
N SER A 25 -25.11 22.55 -26.10
CA SER A 25 -26.54 22.52 -25.76
C SER A 25 -26.78 23.40 -24.55
N ALA A 26 -27.67 24.38 -24.75
CA ALA A 26 -28.03 25.41 -23.80
C ALA A 26 -29.06 24.94 -22.76
N GLN A 27 -28.94 25.58 -21.59
CA GLN A 27 -29.84 25.72 -20.45
C GLN A 27 -31.33 25.36 -20.60
N ALA A 28 -31.86 24.76 -19.52
CA ALA A 28 -33.09 25.25 -18.91
C ALA A 28 -33.02 25.10 -17.37
N GLN A 29 -33.03 26.24 -16.68
CA GLN A 29 -33.24 26.40 -15.24
C GLN A 29 -34.63 25.90 -14.83
N ARG A 30 -34.73 25.27 -13.65
CA ARG A 30 -35.97 25.29 -12.86
C ARG A 30 -35.67 25.66 -11.41
N ALA A 31 -36.09 26.88 -11.07
CA ALA A 31 -36.31 27.35 -9.71
C ALA A 31 -37.64 26.79 -9.16
N GLY A 32 -37.75 26.72 -7.83
CA GLY A 32 -38.84 26.06 -7.13
C GLY A 32 -40.11 26.88 -6.90
N GLY A 33 -40.98 26.32 -6.05
CA GLY A 33 -42.07 27.02 -5.35
C GLY A 33 -43.47 26.46 -5.63
N GLY A 34 -44.22 26.21 -4.54
CA GLY A 34 -45.68 25.99 -4.51
C GLY A 34 -46.09 24.51 -4.40
N GLY A 35 -46.80 24.02 -3.37
CA GLY A 35 -47.79 24.67 -2.53
C GLY A 35 -49.20 24.46 -3.10
N GLY A 36 -49.95 23.50 -2.53
CA GLY A 36 -51.33 23.15 -2.90
C GLY A 36 -51.50 21.62 -2.80
N GLY A 37 -52.40 21.06 -1.99
CA GLY A 37 -53.72 21.54 -1.63
C GLY A 37 -54.72 20.54 -2.22
N PHE A 38 -54.93 19.41 -1.55
CA PHE A 38 -56.01 18.49 -1.89
C PHE A 38 -57.07 18.58 -0.79
N GLY A 39 -58.18 19.26 -1.14
CA GLY A 39 -59.49 19.01 -0.55
C GLY A 39 -59.87 17.55 -0.74
N GLY A 40 -60.72 16.96 0.09
CA GLY A 40 -62.01 17.50 0.49
C GLY A 40 -63.03 16.46 0.03
N GLY A 41 -63.38 15.55 0.94
CA GLY A 41 -64.42 14.54 0.75
C GLY A 41 -65.19 14.44 2.04
N GLY A 42 -66.34 15.11 2.08
CA GLY A 42 -67.27 15.12 3.21
C GLY A 42 -68.20 13.91 3.25
N GLY A 43 -68.89 13.81 4.39
CA GLY A 43 -69.90 12.81 4.74
C GLY A 43 -69.60 12.33 6.16
N GLY A 44 -70.07 12.97 7.22
CA GLY A 44 -71.49 13.02 7.64
C GLY A 44 -71.79 11.72 8.42
N GLY A 45 -72.23 11.68 9.67
CA GLY A 45 -72.58 12.63 10.70
C GLY A 45 -72.99 11.80 11.93
N LEU A 46 -73.39 12.48 13.02
CA LEU A 46 -74.05 11.93 14.23
C LEU A 46 -73.10 11.11 15.12
N GLY A 47 -72.91 11.34 16.41
CA GLY A 47 -73.67 12.07 17.42
C GLY A 47 -73.41 11.37 18.76
N GLY A 48 -73.47 12.10 19.88
CA GLY A 48 -73.51 11.50 21.23
C GLY A 48 -72.21 11.63 22.01
N GLY A 49 -72.24 12.51 23.01
CA GLY A 49 -71.16 12.71 23.96
C GLY A 49 -71.14 11.69 25.10
N GLY A 50 -70.25 11.94 26.07
CA GLY A 50 -70.18 11.21 27.33
C GLY A 50 -68.74 10.91 27.71
N GLY A 51 -68.22 11.61 28.71
CA GLY A 51 -66.86 11.42 29.20
C GLY A 51 -66.66 10.14 30.02
N GLY A 52 -65.43 9.97 30.48
CA GLY A 52 -65.05 8.94 31.46
C GLY A 52 -63.66 8.40 31.18
N GLY A 53 -62.79 8.48 32.18
CA GLY A 53 -61.36 8.22 32.07
C GLY A 53 -60.96 6.75 31.88
N GLY A 54 -59.66 6.55 31.67
CA GLY A 54 -59.03 5.25 31.60
C GLY A 54 -57.55 5.40 31.29
N GLY A 55 -56.70 5.23 32.30
CA GLY A 55 -55.25 5.14 32.11
C GLY A 55 -54.89 3.96 31.22
N GLY A 56 -53.83 4.13 30.43
CA GLY A 56 -53.29 3.09 29.57
C GLY A 56 -51.84 3.41 29.26
N GLY A 57 -50.94 2.98 30.16
CA GLY A 57 -49.50 3.01 29.91
C GLY A 57 -49.18 2.11 28.73
N THR A 58 -48.50 2.67 27.73
CA THR A 58 -47.91 1.90 26.64
C THR A 58 -46.62 1.24 27.16
N GLN A 59 -46.76 0.11 27.85
CA GLN A 59 -45.65 -0.82 28.07
C GLN A 59 -45.39 -1.59 26.76
N SER A 60 -44.35 -1.18 26.06
CA SER A 60 -43.57 -2.06 25.18
C SER A 60 -42.35 -2.47 26.00
N ARG A 61 -41.94 -3.74 26.14
CA ARG A 61 -42.12 -4.93 25.33
C ARG A 61 -41.82 -6.12 26.25
N GLN A 62 -42.70 -7.11 26.35
CA GLN A 62 -42.50 -8.29 27.19
C GLN A 62 -42.15 -9.47 26.29
N TYR A 63 -40.90 -9.95 26.39
CA TYR A 63 -40.53 -11.30 25.98
C TYR A 63 -39.99 -12.01 27.21
N TYR A 64 -40.79 -12.92 27.77
CA TYR A 64 -40.27 -13.95 28.65
C TYR A 64 -40.12 -15.22 27.80
N SER A 65 -38.89 -15.58 27.46
CA SER A 65 -38.55 -16.90 26.92
C SER A 65 -38.33 -17.88 28.08
N ASN A 66 -38.86 -19.09 27.95
CA ASN A 66 -38.80 -20.18 28.94
C ASN A 66 -37.43 -20.32 29.64
N GLY A 67 -37.43 -20.39 30.99
CA GLY A 67 -36.25 -20.69 31.82
C GLY A 67 -35.89 -19.65 32.89
N THR A 68 -36.80 -18.77 33.30
CA THR A 68 -36.50 -17.67 34.22
C THR A 68 -36.17 -18.15 35.64
N VAL A 69 -34.89 -18.09 36.01
CA VAL A 69 -34.44 -18.07 37.41
C VAL A 69 -34.42 -16.60 37.82
N GLY A 70 -35.30 -16.24 38.77
CA GLY A 70 -35.32 -14.94 39.44
C GLY A 70 -35.62 -13.68 38.60
N GLU A 71 -35.97 -12.61 39.29
CA GLU A 71 -35.75 -11.25 38.77
C GLU A 71 -34.33 -10.82 39.16
N ALA A 72 -33.56 -10.31 38.20
CA ALA A 72 -32.21 -9.80 38.43
C ALA A 72 -32.11 -8.37 37.92
N LEU A 73 -31.76 -7.43 38.80
CA LEU A 73 -31.35 -6.09 38.43
C LEU A 73 -29.83 -6.12 38.19
N ILE A 74 -29.43 -5.87 36.95
CA ILE A 74 -28.03 -5.82 36.53
C ILE A 74 -27.71 -4.39 36.13
N SER A 75 -26.73 -3.79 36.78
CA SER A 75 -26.21 -2.45 36.46
C SER A 75 -24.69 -2.51 36.33
N SER A 76 -24.13 -1.88 35.30
CA SER A 76 -22.69 -1.76 35.12
C SER A 76 -22.24 -0.34 35.40
N ASP A 77 -21.14 -0.22 36.14
CA ASP A 77 -20.42 1.04 36.31
C ASP A 77 -19.18 1.01 35.40
N PRO A 78 -19.21 1.73 34.25
CA PRO A 78 -18.10 1.74 33.30
C PRO A 78 -16.84 2.44 33.83
N GLU A 79 -16.97 3.38 34.77
CA GLU A 79 -15.80 4.10 35.31
C GLU A 79 -15.00 3.20 36.25
N SER A 80 -15.68 2.51 37.17
CA SER A 80 -15.02 1.57 38.09
C SER A 80 -14.85 0.15 37.53
N ARG A 81 -15.40 -0.14 36.34
CA ARG A 81 -15.45 -1.46 35.70
C ARG A 81 -16.06 -2.53 36.61
N ARG A 82 -17.10 -2.16 37.36
CA ARG A 82 -17.82 -3.06 38.27
C ARG A 82 -19.18 -3.40 37.70
N LEU A 83 -19.64 -4.61 38.01
CA LEU A 83 -20.99 -5.08 37.74
C LEU A 83 -21.72 -5.25 39.07
N ILE A 84 -22.86 -4.59 39.21
CA ILE A 84 -23.76 -4.70 40.36
C ILE A 84 -24.91 -5.60 39.93
N VAL A 85 -25.06 -6.73 40.61
CA VAL A 85 -26.13 -7.70 40.37
C VAL A 85 -26.93 -7.83 41.66
N ILE A 86 -28.22 -7.54 41.59
CA ILE A 86 -29.17 -7.70 42.70
C ILE A 86 -30.22 -8.70 42.27
N THR A 87 -30.24 -9.87 42.90
CA THR A 87 -31.10 -10.99 42.55
C THR A 87 -31.25 -11.95 43.75
N ASP A 88 -32.04 -13.01 43.60
CA ASP A 88 -32.17 -14.08 44.59
C ASP A 88 -30.92 -14.97 44.66
N ASP A 89 -30.76 -15.73 45.75
CA ASP A 89 -29.53 -16.50 46.01
C ASP A 89 -29.24 -17.54 44.91
N GLU A 90 -30.27 -18.23 44.40
CA GLU A 90 -30.13 -19.24 43.35
C GLU A 90 -29.65 -18.62 42.02
N THR A 91 -30.26 -17.51 41.59
CA THR A 91 -29.86 -16.78 40.37
C THR A 91 -28.47 -16.16 40.51
N SER A 92 -28.12 -15.67 41.70
CA SER A 92 -26.78 -15.12 41.98
C SER A 92 -25.69 -16.16 41.77
N GLN A 93 -25.91 -17.40 42.22
CA GLN A 93 -24.97 -18.51 42.01
C GLN A 93 -24.81 -18.84 40.52
N TYR A 94 -25.90 -18.86 39.76
CA TYR A 94 -25.86 -19.10 38.31
C TYR A 94 -25.10 -17.98 37.57
N ILE A 95 -25.42 -16.72 37.85
CA ILE A 95 -24.74 -15.56 37.25
C ILE A 95 -23.26 -15.55 37.61
N SER A 96 -22.91 -15.87 38.86
CA SER A 96 -21.51 -15.97 39.31
C SER A 96 -20.72 -17.01 38.52
N GLN A 97 -21.29 -18.18 38.25
CA GLN A 97 -20.67 -19.22 37.42
C GLN A 97 -20.46 -18.75 35.97
N VAL A 98 -21.43 -18.04 35.40
CA VAL A 98 -21.32 -17.49 34.04
C VAL A 98 -20.23 -16.40 33.98
N ILE A 99 -20.21 -15.47 34.94
CA ILE A 99 -19.19 -14.40 35.01
C ILE A 99 -17.80 -15.01 35.17
N THR A 100 -17.62 -16.00 36.06
CA THR A 100 -16.33 -16.68 36.28
C THR A 100 -15.82 -17.35 35.00
N ASN A 101 -16.72 -17.84 34.14
CA ASN A 101 -16.34 -18.42 32.85
C ASN A 101 -16.03 -17.38 31.77
N LEU A 102 -16.66 -16.21 31.82
CA LEU A 102 -16.44 -15.11 30.88
C LEU A 102 -15.22 -14.24 31.23
N ASP A 103 -14.90 -14.10 32.53
CA ASP A 103 -13.78 -13.30 33.02
C ASP A 103 -12.45 -14.05 32.91
N ARG A 104 -12.03 -14.27 31.66
CA ARG A 104 -10.74 -14.88 31.32
C ARG A 104 -9.87 -13.89 30.55
N PRO A 105 -8.53 -13.95 30.71
CA PRO A 105 -7.63 -13.12 29.93
C PRO A 105 -7.88 -13.36 28.44
N LYS A 106 -8.09 -12.27 27.69
CA LYS A 106 -8.30 -12.38 26.25
C LYS A 106 -6.95 -12.66 25.57
N PRO A 107 -6.85 -13.70 24.73
CA PRO A 107 -5.64 -13.97 23.98
C PRO A 107 -5.33 -12.81 23.02
N GLN A 108 -4.04 -12.64 22.76
CA GLN A 108 -3.48 -11.68 21.82
C GLN A 108 -2.80 -12.42 20.67
N VAL A 109 -2.62 -11.74 19.55
CA VAL A 109 -1.89 -12.26 18.39
C VAL A 109 -0.84 -11.24 18.01
N LEU A 110 0.41 -11.68 17.93
CA LEU A 110 1.50 -10.94 17.28
C LEU A 110 1.50 -11.34 15.81
N ILE A 111 1.23 -10.38 14.93
CA ILE A 111 1.22 -10.57 13.49
C ILE A 111 2.53 -10.04 12.93
N LYS A 112 3.22 -10.87 12.14
CA LYS A 112 4.43 -10.49 11.40
C LYS A 112 4.17 -10.62 9.91
N VAL A 113 4.46 -9.58 9.15
CA VAL A 113 4.40 -9.60 7.69
C VAL A 113 5.80 -9.37 7.14
N VAL A 114 6.14 -10.03 6.04
CA VAL A 114 7.41 -9.83 5.34
C VAL A 114 7.13 -9.56 3.88
N PHE A 115 7.55 -8.40 3.39
CA PHE A 115 7.64 -8.11 1.97
C PHE A 115 9.07 -8.39 1.50
N LEU A 116 9.20 -9.28 0.54
CA LEU A 116 10.46 -9.58 -0.14
C LEU A 116 10.31 -9.22 -1.61
N GLU A 117 11.03 -8.20 -2.05
CA GLU A 117 11.11 -7.84 -3.46
C GLU A 117 12.55 -7.96 -3.96
N VAL A 118 12.71 -8.63 -5.10
CA VAL A 118 13.97 -8.76 -5.81
C VAL A 118 13.76 -8.26 -7.23
N THR A 119 14.52 -7.23 -7.62
CA THR A 119 14.55 -6.73 -8.99
C THR A 119 15.93 -6.98 -9.59
N HIS A 120 15.96 -7.64 -10.74
CA HIS A 120 17.16 -7.91 -11.53
C HIS A 120 17.05 -7.23 -12.89
N ASN A 121 18.03 -6.41 -13.22
CA ASN A 121 18.15 -5.70 -14.48
C ASN A 121 19.36 -6.26 -15.24
N ASP A 122 19.14 -6.72 -16.47
CA ASP A 122 20.17 -7.17 -17.38
C ASP A 122 20.01 -6.43 -18.71
N GLY A 123 21.04 -5.68 -19.10
CA GLY A 123 21.04 -4.82 -20.27
C GLY A 123 22.27 -5.05 -21.12
N SER A 124 22.09 -5.01 -22.44
CA SER A 124 23.17 -5.13 -23.41
C SER A 124 22.94 -4.16 -24.56
N ASP A 125 23.91 -3.32 -24.84
CA ASP A 125 23.91 -2.36 -25.94
C ASP A 125 25.16 -2.56 -26.77
N ILE A 126 25.00 -3.17 -27.94
CA ILE A 126 26.10 -3.55 -28.83
C ILE A 126 25.81 -2.97 -30.22
N GLY A 127 26.77 -2.21 -30.77
CA GLY A 127 26.69 -1.69 -32.13
C GLY A 127 27.96 -0.98 -32.57
N ILE A 128 28.10 -0.81 -33.89
CA ILE A 128 29.16 -0.02 -34.50
C ILE A 128 28.52 1.18 -35.18
N GLU A 129 29.01 2.37 -34.84
CA GLU A 129 28.63 3.63 -35.48
C GLU A 129 29.82 4.14 -36.30
N GLY A 130 29.54 4.81 -37.41
CA GLY A 130 30.60 5.27 -38.29
C GLY A 130 30.22 6.51 -39.06
N SER A 131 31.19 7.40 -39.29
CA SER A 131 31.02 8.57 -40.14
C SER A 131 32.18 8.69 -41.11
N LEU A 132 31.85 8.92 -42.38
CA LEU A 132 32.80 9.24 -43.42
C LEU A 132 32.58 10.71 -43.82
N LYS A 133 33.63 11.51 -43.65
CA LYS A 133 33.67 12.92 -44.02
C LYS A 133 34.44 13.01 -45.34
N ARG A 134 33.80 13.53 -46.39
CA ARG A 134 34.49 13.86 -47.65
C ARG A 134 34.51 15.37 -47.83
N LYS A 135 35.71 15.90 -48.05
CA LYS A 135 35.90 17.27 -48.52
C LYS A 135 35.61 17.28 -50.02
N MET A 136 34.55 17.96 -50.44
CA MET A 136 34.34 18.31 -51.84
C MET A 136 35.11 19.60 -52.12
N ASP A 137 35.93 19.61 -53.18
CA ASP A 137 36.83 20.74 -53.46
C ASP A 137 36.07 21.95 -54.06
N SER A 138 36.71 23.12 -53.94
CA SER A 138 36.25 24.46 -54.35
C SER A 138 35.12 25.06 -53.51
N GLY A 139 35.43 25.45 -52.27
CA GLY A 139 34.80 26.61 -51.63
C GLY A 139 33.50 26.42 -50.85
N GLY A 140 32.95 25.21 -50.73
CA GLY A 140 31.80 25.03 -49.84
C GLY A 140 31.18 23.64 -49.82
N MET A 141 30.80 23.24 -48.61
CA MET A 141 30.06 22.03 -48.19
C MET A 141 30.88 20.75 -47.95
N PHE A 142 30.97 20.39 -46.66
CA PHE A 142 31.38 19.07 -46.19
C PHE A 142 30.24 18.07 -46.43
N GLY A 143 30.48 17.05 -47.26
CA GLY A 143 29.59 15.90 -47.36
C GLY A 143 29.94 14.89 -46.27
N ALA A 144 29.10 14.77 -45.25
CA ALA A 144 29.23 13.74 -44.22
C ALA A 144 28.15 12.68 -44.44
N VAL A 145 28.56 11.43 -44.68
CA VAL A 145 27.67 10.26 -44.61
C VAL A 145 27.93 9.58 -43.28
N SER A 146 26.92 9.61 -42.40
CA SER A 146 27.01 9.09 -41.05
C SER A 146 25.95 8.03 -40.80
N ASN A 147 26.39 6.87 -40.31
CA ASN A 147 25.54 5.85 -39.73
C ASN A 147 25.51 6.11 -38.23
N LEU A 148 24.53 6.92 -37.80
CA LEU A 148 24.39 7.35 -36.42
C LEU A 148 23.25 6.60 -35.75
N PHE A 149 23.58 5.82 -34.73
CA PHE A 149 22.60 5.10 -33.93
C PHE A 149 22.38 5.75 -32.55
N GLY A 150 22.78 7.02 -32.39
CA GLY A 150 22.51 7.84 -31.21
C GLY A 150 23.75 8.44 -30.54
N LEU A 151 24.95 8.23 -31.08
CA LEU A 151 26.18 8.81 -30.57
C LEU A 151 26.53 10.07 -31.36
N GLY A 152 26.36 11.28 -30.81
CA GLY A 152 26.68 12.53 -31.53
C GLY A 152 28.04 12.48 -32.23
N THR A 153 28.08 12.86 -33.52
CA THR A 153 29.30 12.85 -34.32
C THR A 153 30.37 13.73 -33.70
N ALA A 154 31.64 13.30 -33.79
CA ALA A 154 32.78 13.95 -33.16
C ALA A 154 32.82 15.46 -33.40
N GLY A 155 32.79 16.19 -32.28
CA GLY A 155 32.98 17.64 -32.24
C GLY A 155 32.89 18.29 -30.86
N ALA A 156 32.00 17.87 -29.93
CA ALA A 156 31.77 18.73 -28.75
C ALA A 156 31.14 18.12 -27.47
N LEU A 157 30.92 16.81 -27.33
CA LEU A 157 30.32 16.28 -26.09
C LEU A 157 31.31 15.42 -25.29
N PRO A 158 31.57 15.73 -24.01
CA PRO A 158 32.40 14.90 -23.15
C PRO A 158 31.76 13.52 -23.02
N VAL A 159 32.49 12.49 -23.46
CA VAL A 159 32.08 11.09 -23.30
C VAL A 159 32.13 10.76 -21.81
N PRO A 160 31.02 10.33 -21.19
CA PRO A 160 31.04 9.91 -19.79
C PRO A 160 32.00 8.72 -19.60
N PRO A 161 32.87 8.73 -18.57
CA PRO A 161 33.70 7.57 -18.24
C PRO A 161 32.83 6.30 -18.08
N GLY A 162 33.24 5.19 -18.67
CA GLY A 162 32.53 3.90 -18.58
C GLY A 162 31.51 3.61 -19.70
N ALA A 163 31.40 4.46 -20.73
CA ALA A 163 30.46 4.25 -21.83
C ALA A 163 30.86 3.15 -22.85
N GLY A 164 32.00 2.46 -22.67
CA GLY A 164 32.41 1.34 -23.55
C GLY A 164 32.58 1.72 -25.01
N ILE A 165 33.05 2.94 -25.27
CA ILE A 165 33.18 3.56 -26.60
C ILE A 165 34.65 3.53 -27.03
N TYR A 166 34.94 2.87 -28.16
CA TYR A 166 36.29 2.81 -28.73
C TYR A 166 36.31 3.41 -30.13
N GLN A 167 37.13 4.44 -30.35
CA GLN A 167 37.34 5.06 -31.67
C GLN A 167 38.54 4.40 -32.35
N ILE A 168 38.35 3.85 -33.54
CA ILE A 168 39.33 2.94 -34.16
C ILE A 168 39.93 3.53 -35.46
N LEU A 169 39.36 4.59 -36.06
CA LEU A 169 39.84 5.17 -37.33
C LEU A 169 39.82 6.73 -37.38
N GLY A 170 40.73 7.30 -38.19
CA GLY A 170 41.22 8.70 -38.19
C GLY A 170 40.39 9.79 -38.91
N ASN A 171 41.06 10.87 -39.38
CA ASN A 171 40.46 12.19 -39.72
C ASN A 171 39.28 12.18 -40.72
N ASP A 172 39.28 11.30 -41.72
CA ASP A 172 38.23 11.25 -42.75
C ASP A 172 37.21 10.12 -42.53
N PHE A 173 37.58 9.06 -41.82
CA PHE A 173 36.72 7.93 -41.51
C PHE A 173 36.80 7.60 -40.03
N GLN A 174 35.72 7.85 -39.31
CA GLN A 174 35.61 7.53 -37.89
C GLN A 174 34.71 6.33 -37.73
N ALA A 175 35.19 5.30 -37.02
CA ALA A 175 34.40 4.17 -36.57
C ALA A 175 34.45 4.09 -35.04
N THR A 176 33.29 3.83 -34.45
CA THR A 176 33.09 3.81 -33.01
C THR A 176 32.36 2.53 -32.62
N LEU A 177 33.03 1.68 -31.86
CA LEU A 177 32.42 0.48 -31.27
C LEU A 177 31.79 0.84 -29.92
N ARG A 178 30.52 0.50 -29.75
CA ARG A 178 29.80 0.54 -28.48
C ARG A 178 29.47 -0.87 -28.06
N ALA A 179 29.96 -1.30 -26.90
CA ALA A 179 29.68 -2.59 -26.31
C ALA A 179 29.54 -2.44 -24.80
N ILE A 180 28.32 -2.20 -24.34
CA ILE A 180 27.99 -2.02 -22.92
C ILE A 180 27.14 -3.20 -22.47
N ALA A 181 27.56 -3.85 -21.39
CA ALA A 181 26.72 -4.76 -20.63
C ALA A 181 26.48 -4.13 -19.25
N SER A 182 25.22 -4.04 -18.84
CA SER A 182 24.82 -3.49 -17.55
C SER A 182 24.03 -4.54 -16.77
N ALA A 183 24.47 -4.83 -15.55
CA ALA A 183 23.74 -5.70 -14.64
C ALA A 183 23.44 -4.94 -13.34
N GLY A 184 22.20 -5.02 -12.88
CA GLY A 184 21.76 -4.43 -11.63
C GLY A 184 20.94 -5.43 -10.82
N LYS A 185 21.13 -5.43 -9.50
CA LYS A 185 20.32 -6.24 -8.58
C LYS A 185 19.91 -5.36 -7.40
N THR A 186 18.63 -5.33 -7.10
CA THR A 186 18.06 -4.60 -5.96
C THR A 186 17.23 -5.57 -5.15
N GLU A 187 17.41 -5.54 -3.83
CA GLU A 187 16.65 -6.34 -2.88
C GLU A 187 16.01 -5.41 -1.85
N VAL A 188 14.72 -5.59 -1.59
CA VAL A 188 13.97 -4.83 -0.60
C VAL A 188 13.33 -5.83 0.36
N LEU A 189 13.63 -5.68 1.64
CA LEU A 189 13.05 -6.46 2.72
C LEU A 189 12.36 -5.53 3.71
N SER A 190 11.06 -5.69 3.91
CA SER A 190 10.29 -4.94 4.91
C SER A 190 9.55 -5.89 5.84
N ARG A 191 9.62 -5.64 7.15
CA ARG A 191 9.11 -6.56 8.18
C ARG A 191 8.22 -5.85 9.22
N PRO A 192 7.04 -5.34 8.84
CA PRO A 192 6.12 -4.78 9.84
C PRO A 192 5.59 -5.88 10.78
N SER A 193 5.47 -5.54 12.06
CA SER A 193 4.84 -6.39 13.08
C SER A 193 3.92 -5.57 13.98
N ILE A 194 2.84 -6.20 14.45
CA ILE A 194 1.86 -5.57 15.34
C ILE A 194 1.24 -6.61 16.28
N LEU A 195 1.10 -6.25 17.55
CA LEU A 195 0.41 -7.05 18.56
C LEU A 195 -1.02 -6.51 18.72
N THR A 196 -2.02 -7.38 18.68
CA THR A 196 -3.42 -7.00 18.91
C THR A 196 -4.19 -8.08 19.67
N ARG A 197 -5.35 -7.70 20.22
CA ARG A 197 -6.25 -8.64 20.91
C ARG A 197 -7.08 -9.42 19.89
N ASN A 198 -7.52 -10.61 20.28
CA ASN A 198 -8.52 -11.34 19.52
C ASN A 198 -9.77 -10.48 19.26
N ASN A 199 -10.28 -10.47 18.03
CA ASN A 199 -11.41 -9.66 17.55
C ASN A 199 -11.22 -8.13 17.61
N GLN A 200 -9.98 -7.65 17.73
CA GLN A 200 -9.70 -6.22 17.77
C GLN A 200 -8.91 -5.79 16.53
N PRO A 201 -9.44 -4.85 15.71
CA PRO A 201 -8.66 -4.27 14.62
C PRO A 201 -7.47 -3.50 15.17
N ALA A 202 -6.33 -3.64 14.50
CA ALA A 202 -5.13 -2.88 14.78
C ALA A 202 -4.50 -2.37 13.49
N THR A 203 -3.83 -1.22 13.59
CA THR A 203 -3.17 -0.59 12.45
C THR A 203 -1.82 -0.05 12.89
N ILE A 204 -0.79 -0.30 12.09
CA ILE A 204 0.51 0.34 12.19
C ILE A 204 0.79 1.07 10.88
N THR A 205 1.19 2.33 10.98
CA THR A 205 1.56 3.19 9.85
C THR A 205 2.94 3.76 10.12
N VAL A 206 3.89 3.48 9.23
CA VAL A 206 5.27 3.96 9.29
C VAL A 206 5.61 4.59 7.95
N GLY A 207 5.84 5.90 7.94
CA GLY A 207 6.09 6.59 6.69
C GLY A 207 5.96 8.10 6.79
N GLN A 208 5.57 8.72 5.68
CA GLN A 208 5.42 10.16 5.55
C GLN A 208 4.12 10.51 4.85
N THR A 209 3.52 11.63 5.21
CA THR A 209 2.31 12.15 4.58
C THR A 209 2.70 13.18 3.53
N LEU A 210 2.37 12.94 2.27
CA LEU A 210 2.72 13.83 1.17
C LEU A 210 1.52 14.67 0.69
N PRO A 211 1.70 15.98 0.48
CA PRO A 211 0.70 16.84 -0.16
C PRO A 211 0.75 16.71 -1.69
N PHE A 212 -0.42 16.53 -2.31
CA PHE A 212 -0.62 16.52 -3.76
C PHE A 212 -1.65 17.56 -4.15
N ILE A 213 -1.38 18.33 -5.21
CA ILE A 213 -2.37 19.25 -5.77
C ILE A 213 -3.33 18.45 -6.67
N THR A 214 -4.61 18.36 -6.29
CA THR A 214 -5.63 17.60 -7.04
C THR A 214 -6.46 18.46 -7.97
N ASN A 215 -6.50 19.78 -7.70
CA ASN A 215 -7.26 20.72 -8.50
C ASN A 215 -6.60 22.10 -8.47
N VAL A 216 -6.48 22.73 -9.63
CA VAL A 216 -6.09 24.14 -9.76
C VAL A 216 -7.28 24.90 -10.32
N ARG A 217 -7.82 25.83 -9.54
CA ARG A 217 -8.87 26.75 -9.99
C ARG A 217 -8.27 28.16 -10.06
N TYR A 218 -8.75 28.99 -10.97
CA TYR A 218 -8.32 30.38 -11.05
C TYR A 218 -9.40 31.28 -10.46
N ASP A 219 -9.02 32.25 -9.64
CA ASP A 219 -9.94 33.29 -9.19
C ASP A 219 -10.26 34.29 -10.33
N VAL A 220 -11.16 35.23 -10.08
CA VAL A 220 -11.55 36.28 -11.04
C VAL A 220 -10.38 37.22 -11.42
N ASN A 221 -9.30 37.23 -10.63
CA ASN A 221 -8.09 38.01 -10.85
C ASN A 221 -6.98 37.19 -11.55
N GLY A 222 -7.24 35.93 -11.88
CA GLY A 222 -6.29 35.02 -12.53
C GLY A 222 -5.28 34.35 -11.57
N ASN A 223 -5.45 34.44 -10.25
CA ASN A 223 -4.59 33.74 -9.30
C ASN A 223 -4.95 32.25 -9.24
N ALA A 224 -3.93 31.39 -9.27
CA ALA A 224 -4.10 29.96 -9.08
C ALA A 224 -4.38 29.62 -7.61
N ILE A 225 -5.54 29.01 -7.34
CA ILE A 225 -5.93 28.42 -6.07
C ILE A 225 -5.78 26.90 -6.20
N ASN A 226 -4.81 26.36 -5.47
CA ASN A 226 -4.51 24.94 -5.45
C ASN A 226 -5.27 24.23 -4.34
N THR A 227 -6.01 23.18 -4.68
CA THR A 227 -6.58 22.26 -3.70
C THR A 227 -5.57 21.15 -3.43
N VAL A 228 -5.14 21.03 -2.18
CA VAL A 228 -4.13 20.06 -1.75
C VAL A 228 -4.79 18.90 -1.02
N GLN A 229 -4.46 17.67 -1.39
CA GLN A 229 -4.84 16.45 -0.70
C GLN A 229 -3.59 15.78 -0.12
N TYR A 230 -3.70 15.30 1.11
CA TYR A 230 -2.65 14.57 1.77
C TYR A 230 -2.83 13.06 1.57
N GLN A 231 -1.74 12.36 1.27
CA GLN A 231 -1.72 10.91 1.10
C GLN A 231 -0.56 10.33 1.91
N ASP A 232 -0.88 9.36 2.78
CA ASP A 232 0.14 8.62 3.52
C ASP A 232 0.84 7.64 2.58
N ILE A 233 2.17 7.66 2.62
CA ILE A 233 3.03 6.69 1.94
C ILE A 233 4.02 6.08 2.94
N GLY A 234 4.39 4.83 2.70
CA GLY A 234 5.23 4.04 3.58
C GLY A 234 4.66 2.65 3.81
N ILE A 235 4.91 2.09 4.98
CA ILE A 235 4.45 0.76 5.39
C ILE A 235 3.18 0.92 6.22
N ILE A 236 2.08 0.37 5.74
CA ILE A 236 0.78 0.36 6.42
C ILE A 236 0.34 -1.08 6.57
N LEU A 237 0.08 -1.53 7.79
CA LEU A 237 -0.48 -2.85 8.05
C LEU A 237 -1.76 -2.67 8.86
N ARG A 238 -2.89 -3.04 8.26
CA ARG A 238 -4.19 -3.16 8.94
C ARG A 238 -4.53 -4.62 9.08
N VAL A 239 -4.90 -5.04 10.30
CA VAL A 239 -5.23 -6.44 10.57
C VAL A 239 -6.29 -6.56 11.65
N THR A 240 -7.20 -7.51 11.47
CA THR A 240 -8.17 -7.94 12.47
C THR A 240 -8.05 -9.46 12.61
N PRO A 241 -7.46 -9.97 13.71
CA PRO A 241 -7.36 -11.40 13.92
C PRO A 241 -8.56 -11.96 14.68
N TYR A 242 -8.85 -13.22 14.39
CA TYR A 242 -9.82 -14.06 15.04
C TYR A 242 -9.18 -15.42 15.36
N ILE A 243 -9.12 -15.78 16.64
CA ILE A 243 -8.58 -17.07 17.08
C ILE A 243 -9.72 -18.07 17.18
N THR A 244 -9.62 -19.18 16.45
CA THR A 244 -10.60 -20.28 16.47
C THR A 244 -10.39 -21.19 17.68
N SER A 245 -11.40 -22.02 17.99
CA SER A 245 -11.31 -23.04 19.05
C SER A 245 -10.16 -24.03 18.84
N ASP A 246 -9.81 -24.27 17.58
CA ASP A 246 -8.81 -25.26 17.16
C ASP A 246 -7.38 -24.69 17.19
N GLY A 247 -7.22 -23.43 17.63
CA GLY A 247 -5.92 -22.76 17.69
C GLY A 247 -5.42 -22.23 16.35
N LEU A 248 -6.30 -22.14 15.34
CA LEU A 248 -6.01 -21.43 14.09
C LEU A 248 -6.28 -19.93 14.28
N VAL A 249 -5.60 -19.12 13.48
CA VAL A 249 -5.81 -17.67 13.44
C VAL A 249 -6.34 -17.32 12.07
N GLU A 250 -7.60 -16.90 12.03
CA GLU A 250 -8.19 -16.22 10.89
C GLU A 250 -7.84 -14.74 10.96
N MET A 251 -7.40 -14.14 9.86
CA MET A 251 -6.99 -12.74 9.82
C MET A 251 -7.57 -12.07 8.59
N ILE A 252 -8.27 -10.96 8.80
CA ILE A 252 -8.58 -10.00 7.74
C ILE A 252 -7.40 -9.04 7.68
N LEU A 253 -6.68 -8.99 6.56
CA LEU A 253 -5.43 -8.24 6.45
C LEU A 253 -5.39 -7.39 5.19
N ALA A 254 -4.86 -6.18 5.36
CA ALA A 254 -4.58 -5.22 4.31
C ALA A 254 -3.17 -4.63 4.50
N PRO A 255 -2.09 -5.42 4.30
CA PRO A 255 -0.73 -4.92 4.24
C PRO A 255 -0.48 -4.14 2.95
N GLU A 256 0.20 -3.01 3.10
CA GLU A 256 0.58 -2.10 2.04
C GLU A 256 2.00 -1.56 2.28
N ILE A 257 2.79 -1.53 1.21
CA ILE A 257 4.07 -0.82 1.16
C ILE A 257 4.05 0.12 -0.03
N SER A 258 4.34 1.39 0.22
CA SER A 258 4.48 2.41 -0.80
C SER A 258 5.79 3.14 -0.67
N SER A 259 6.39 3.47 -1.82
CA SER A 259 7.61 4.25 -1.91
C SER A 259 7.51 5.30 -3.01
N LEU A 260 8.25 6.38 -2.84
CA LEU A 260 8.47 7.34 -3.92
C LEU A 260 9.38 6.71 -4.97
N THR A 261 9.10 7.01 -6.23
CA THR A 261 10.02 6.76 -7.34
C THR A 261 10.64 8.07 -7.81
N ASP A 262 11.76 7.99 -8.51
CA ASP A 262 12.41 9.16 -9.12
C ASP A 262 11.68 9.67 -10.37
N GLN A 263 10.57 9.03 -10.75
CA GLN A 263 9.75 9.46 -11.88
C GLN A 263 8.72 10.49 -11.43
N THR A 264 8.56 11.56 -12.21
CA THR A 264 7.52 12.56 -12.00
C THR A 264 6.60 12.66 -13.20
N VAL A 265 5.31 12.84 -12.96
CA VAL A 265 4.29 13.07 -13.99
C VAL A 265 3.78 14.49 -13.88
N THR A 266 3.66 15.17 -15.03
CA THR A 266 3.07 16.51 -15.10
C THR A 266 1.55 16.41 -14.97
N ILE A 267 0.98 16.99 -13.91
CA ILE A 267 -0.47 17.02 -13.65
C ILE A 267 -1.11 18.24 -14.33
N SER A 268 -0.38 19.35 -14.36
CA SER A 268 -0.78 20.60 -15.01
C SER A 268 0.45 21.37 -15.46
N SER A 269 0.28 22.44 -16.24
CA SER A 269 1.38 23.32 -16.68
C SER A 269 2.19 23.80 -15.47
N GLY A 270 3.46 23.41 -15.39
CA GLY A 270 4.36 23.76 -14.28
C GLY A 270 4.14 22.98 -12.97
N VAL A 271 3.21 22.02 -12.91
CA VAL A 271 2.95 21.21 -11.71
C VAL A 271 3.26 19.74 -12.00
N THR A 272 4.27 19.20 -11.32
CA THR A 272 4.66 17.80 -11.38
C THR A 272 4.41 17.10 -10.04
N ALA A 273 4.12 15.81 -10.09
CA ALA A 273 4.02 14.96 -8.90
C ALA A 273 4.84 13.68 -9.09
N PRO A 274 5.44 13.15 -8.02
CA PRO A 274 6.17 11.90 -8.10
C PRO A 274 5.22 10.71 -8.31
N VAL A 275 5.67 9.71 -9.05
CA VAL A 275 4.99 8.41 -9.15
C VAL A 275 5.23 7.64 -7.86
N ILE A 276 4.15 7.15 -7.25
CA ILE A 276 4.19 6.35 -6.02
C ILE A 276 4.09 4.88 -6.41
N ALA A 277 5.08 4.09 -6.05
CA ALA A 277 5.06 2.65 -6.28
C ALA A 277 4.45 1.95 -5.07
N LYS A 278 3.26 1.37 -5.25
CA LYS A 278 2.47 0.72 -4.19
C LYS A 278 2.42 -0.79 -4.43
N ARG A 279 2.70 -1.58 -3.40
CA ARG A 279 2.37 -3.00 -3.33
C ARG A 279 1.42 -3.22 -2.16
N SER A 280 0.29 -3.86 -2.40
CA SER A 280 -0.70 -4.15 -1.37
C SER A 280 -1.38 -5.48 -1.63
N ALA A 281 -1.90 -6.09 -0.57
CA ALA A 281 -2.75 -7.27 -0.66
C ALA A 281 -3.92 -7.11 0.31
N ASP A 282 -5.15 -7.32 -0.15
CA ASP A 282 -6.35 -7.32 0.69
C ASP A 282 -6.94 -8.73 0.66
N THR A 283 -6.88 -9.44 1.80
CA THR A 283 -7.29 -10.85 1.84
C THR A 283 -7.75 -11.29 3.23
N VAL A 284 -8.39 -12.45 3.29
CA VAL A 284 -8.71 -13.16 4.52
C VAL A 284 -7.99 -14.50 4.48
N VAL A 285 -7.19 -14.78 5.50
CA VAL A 285 -6.38 -16.00 5.57
C VAL A 285 -6.58 -16.69 6.91
N VAL A 286 -6.59 -18.02 6.88
CA VAL A 286 -6.59 -18.86 8.08
C VAL A 286 -5.24 -19.57 8.14
N THR A 287 -4.53 -19.44 9.25
CA THR A 287 -3.18 -20.00 9.39
C THR A 287 -2.99 -20.55 10.81
N PRO A 288 -2.29 -21.69 10.98
CA PRO A 288 -1.91 -22.18 12.30
C PRO A 288 -0.99 -21.22 13.03
N ASP A 289 -0.98 -21.32 14.36
CA ASP A 289 -0.02 -20.57 15.19
C ASP A 289 1.43 -20.84 14.76
N SER A 290 2.23 -19.78 14.70
CA SER A 290 3.67 -19.80 14.39
C SER A 290 4.05 -20.37 13.01
N GLN A 291 3.10 -20.52 12.09
CA GLN A 291 3.36 -20.96 10.73
C GLN A 291 3.40 -19.80 9.74
N THR A 292 4.43 -19.76 8.91
CA THR A 292 4.55 -18.76 7.84
C THR A 292 3.80 -19.22 6.60
N VAL A 293 2.94 -18.35 6.07
CA VAL A 293 2.22 -18.57 4.81
C VAL A 293 2.53 -17.46 3.81
N VAL A 294 2.46 -17.79 2.52
CA VAL A 294 2.52 -16.82 1.43
C VAL A 294 1.10 -16.34 1.16
N ILE A 295 0.85 -15.05 1.34
CA ILE A 295 -0.47 -14.44 1.09
C ILE A 295 -0.57 -13.80 -0.29
N GLY A 296 0.56 -13.58 -0.96
CA GLY A 296 0.60 -13.01 -2.30
C GLY A 296 1.99 -13.02 -2.90
N GLY A 297 2.04 -12.89 -4.21
CA GLY A 297 3.29 -12.74 -4.95
C GLY A 297 3.07 -12.30 -6.38
N LEU A 298 4.12 -11.75 -6.98
CA LEU A 298 4.15 -11.33 -8.37
C LEU A 298 5.52 -11.69 -8.95
N MET A 299 5.53 -12.30 -10.14
CA MET A 299 6.73 -12.43 -10.93
C MET A 299 6.49 -11.76 -12.29
N GLN A 300 7.26 -10.70 -12.56
CA GLN A 300 7.17 -9.93 -13.78
C GLN A 300 8.51 -10.02 -14.53
N ASN A 301 8.42 -10.21 -15.84
CA ASN A 301 9.59 -10.26 -16.73
C ASN A 301 9.35 -9.39 -17.95
N ASN A 302 10.04 -8.26 -18.03
CA ASN A 302 9.93 -7.29 -19.11
C ASN A 302 11.17 -7.36 -20.00
N LYS A 303 10.99 -7.87 -21.23
CA LYS A 303 12.05 -7.97 -22.24
C LYS A 303 11.78 -7.00 -23.37
N THR A 304 12.66 -6.00 -23.49
CA THR A 304 12.67 -5.06 -24.61
C THR A 304 13.89 -5.33 -25.49
N GLN A 305 13.67 -5.49 -26.78
CA GLN A 305 14.75 -5.57 -27.77
C GLN A 305 14.50 -4.56 -28.88
N SER A 306 15.43 -3.63 -29.04
CA SER A 306 15.48 -2.71 -30.16
C SER A 306 16.64 -3.06 -31.08
N THR A 307 16.42 -3.03 -32.39
CA THR A 307 17.47 -3.28 -33.38
C THR A 307 17.37 -2.22 -34.46
N SER A 308 18.39 -1.38 -34.55
CA SER A 308 18.56 -0.39 -35.61
C SER A 308 19.60 -0.91 -36.58
N LYS A 309 19.32 -0.89 -37.89
CA LYS A 309 20.26 -1.41 -38.90
C LYS A 309 20.18 -0.59 -40.18
N ILE A 310 21.26 -0.59 -40.94
CA ILE A 310 21.25 -0.08 -42.33
C ILE A 310 20.54 -1.12 -43.21
N PRO A 311 19.52 -0.76 -44.01
CA PRO A 311 18.90 -1.67 -44.96
C PRO A 311 19.94 -2.30 -45.90
N ILE A 312 19.76 -3.57 -46.28
CA ILE A 312 20.68 -4.38 -47.12
C ILE A 312 21.98 -4.76 -46.39
N LEU A 313 22.78 -3.80 -45.94
CA LEU A 313 24.09 -4.06 -45.33
C LEU A 313 23.99 -4.74 -43.95
N GLY A 314 22.96 -4.41 -43.18
CA GLY A 314 22.70 -5.02 -41.87
C GLY A 314 22.18 -6.46 -41.94
N ASP A 315 21.72 -6.91 -43.11
CA ASP A 315 21.15 -8.25 -43.31
C ASP A 315 22.17 -9.29 -43.79
N ILE A 316 23.40 -8.87 -44.11
CA ILE A 316 24.47 -9.78 -44.52
C ILE A 316 24.89 -10.64 -43.31
N PRO A 317 24.90 -11.99 -43.43
CA PRO A 317 25.38 -12.86 -42.35
C PRO A 317 26.82 -12.49 -41.96
N ILE A 318 27.12 -12.49 -40.66
CA ILE A 318 28.43 -12.17 -40.07
C ILE A 318 28.83 -10.69 -40.23
N LEU A 319 28.83 -10.16 -41.45
CA LEU A 319 29.24 -8.78 -41.76
C LEU A 319 28.20 -7.73 -41.34
N GLY A 320 26.92 -8.09 -41.30
CA GLY A 320 25.82 -7.19 -40.91
C GLY A 320 25.86 -6.76 -39.46
N LEU A 321 26.61 -7.48 -38.59
CA LEU A 321 26.88 -7.06 -37.20
C LEU A 321 27.59 -5.70 -37.12
N ALA A 322 28.38 -5.33 -38.14
CA ALA A 322 29.04 -4.02 -38.19
C ALA A 322 28.13 -2.87 -38.64
N PHE A 323 26.92 -3.18 -39.13
CA PHE A 323 25.97 -2.20 -39.67
C PHE A 323 24.64 -2.19 -38.92
N GLN A 324 24.62 -2.75 -37.70
CA GLN A 324 23.46 -2.75 -36.82
C GLN A 324 23.83 -2.43 -35.37
N ARG A 325 22.90 -1.82 -34.65
CA ARG A 325 22.92 -1.63 -33.19
C ARG A 325 21.77 -2.42 -32.59
N LYS A 326 22.10 -3.25 -31.60
CA LYS A 326 21.15 -4.07 -30.86
C LYS A 326 21.15 -3.65 -29.39
N VAL A 327 20.01 -3.17 -28.93
CA VAL A 327 19.78 -2.81 -27.52
C VAL A 327 18.81 -3.83 -26.94
N LYS A 328 19.25 -4.55 -25.92
CA LYS A 328 18.44 -5.47 -25.13
C LYS A 328 18.34 -4.94 -23.71
N ALA A 329 17.14 -4.92 -23.16
CA ALA A 329 16.88 -4.62 -21.76
C ALA A 329 15.92 -5.69 -21.22
N ASN A 330 16.31 -6.34 -20.14
CA ASN A 330 15.57 -7.40 -19.48
C ASN A 330 15.45 -7.07 -17.99
N THR A 331 14.24 -6.76 -17.54
CA THR A 331 13.96 -6.45 -16.14
C THR A 331 13.05 -7.54 -15.56
N LYS A 332 13.55 -8.26 -14.56
CA LYS A 332 12.80 -9.28 -13.82
C LYS A 332 12.54 -8.78 -12.40
N THR A 333 11.28 -8.76 -11.99
CA THR A 333 10.85 -8.36 -10.64
C THR A 333 10.08 -9.51 -10.01
N GLU A 334 10.49 -9.90 -8.80
CA GLU A 334 9.85 -10.94 -8.00
C GLU A 334 9.43 -10.33 -6.66
N LEU A 335 8.17 -10.47 -6.30
CA LEU A 335 7.61 -10.03 -5.04
C LEU A 335 6.97 -11.23 -4.35
N LEU A 336 7.25 -11.40 -3.06
CA LEU A 336 6.56 -12.33 -2.18
C LEU A 336 6.14 -11.59 -0.90
N ILE A 337 4.92 -11.86 -0.47
CA ILE A 337 4.37 -11.34 0.78
C ILE A 337 4.09 -12.53 1.69
N PHE A 338 4.81 -12.59 2.81
CA PHE A 338 4.67 -13.63 3.82
C PHE A 338 3.94 -13.08 5.05
N LEU A 339 3.26 -13.98 5.77
CA LEU A 339 2.55 -13.70 7.00
C LEU A 339 2.82 -14.81 8.01
N THR A 340 3.08 -14.43 9.26
CA THR A 340 3.25 -15.36 10.39
C THR A 340 2.48 -14.83 11.60
N PRO A 341 1.42 -15.52 12.05
CA PRO A 341 0.76 -15.21 13.31
C PRO A 341 1.46 -15.90 14.49
N HIS A 342 1.47 -15.27 15.66
CA HIS A 342 1.89 -15.88 16.92
C HIS A 342 0.85 -15.59 18.01
N ILE A 343 0.22 -16.62 18.57
CA ILE A 343 -0.78 -16.50 19.63
C ILE A 343 -0.08 -16.33 20.98
N VAL A 344 -0.50 -15.32 21.73
CA VAL A 344 -0.05 -15.06 23.09
C VAL A 344 -1.24 -15.24 24.02
N LYS A 345 -1.19 -16.28 24.86
CA LYS A 345 -2.27 -16.61 25.81
C LYS A 345 -2.03 -15.99 27.18
N GLU A 346 -0.78 -15.96 27.61
CA GLU A 346 -0.41 -15.51 28.96
C GLU A 346 0.49 -14.27 28.94
N PRO A 347 0.38 -13.37 29.94
CA PRO A 347 1.29 -12.24 30.09
C PRO A 347 2.77 -12.65 30.21
N SER A 348 3.05 -13.82 30.80
CA SER A 348 4.40 -14.38 30.94
C SER A 348 5.09 -14.60 29.58
N GLN A 349 4.32 -14.89 28.54
CA GLN A 349 4.80 -15.13 27.17
C GLN A 349 5.18 -13.81 26.49
N LEU A 350 4.54 -12.69 26.84
CA LEU A 350 4.85 -11.37 26.27
C LEU A 350 6.30 -10.97 26.54
N ALA A 351 6.79 -11.14 27.77
CA ALA A 351 8.16 -10.79 28.12
C ALA A 351 9.19 -11.54 27.26
N ARG A 352 8.96 -12.84 27.01
CA ARG A 352 9.82 -13.67 26.14
C ARG A 352 9.76 -13.25 24.69
N LEU A 353 8.57 -12.88 24.21
CA LEU A 353 8.38 -12.39 22.84
C LEU A 353 9.05 -11.03 22.64
N THR A 354 8.90 -10.10 23.59
CA THR A 354 9.59 -8.82 23.58
C THR A 354 11.10 -9.00 23.49
N GLU A 355 11.68 -9.89 24.30
CA GLU A 355 13.11 -10.19 24.25
C GLU A 355 13.54 -10.82 22.93
N THR A 356 12.67 -11.61 22.31
CA THR A 356 12.94 -12.23 21.00
C THR A 356 12.86 -11.20 19.87
N GLU A 357 11.85 -10.33 19.87
CA GLU A 357 11.73 -9.24 18.90
C GLU A 357 12.86 -8.23 19.04
N LYS A 358 13.26 -7.90 20.28
CA LYS A 358 14.38 -7.00 20.56
C LYS A 358 15.70 -7.55 20.02
N ARG A 359 16.00 -8.83 20.24
CA ARG A 359 17.18 -9.49 19.67
C ARG A 359 17.12 -9.61 18.15
N GLY A 360 15.93 -9.77 17.59
CA GLY A 360 15.70 -9.85 16.15
C GLY A 360 15.76 -8.49 15.45
N ALA A 361 15.53 -7.39 16.17
CA ALA A 361 15.70 -6.04 15.67
C ALA A 361 17.20 -5.77 15.47
N GLN A 362 17.65 -5.77 14.22
CA GLN A 362 18.99 -5.29 13.87
C GLN A 362 19.00 -3.77 14.07
N LEU A 363 19.28 -3.34 15.29
CA LEU A 363 19.52 -1.93 15.58
C LEU A 363 20.82 -1.53 14.87
N ALA A 364 20.81 -0.39 14.19
CA ALA A 364 22.02 0.11 13.55
C ALA A 364 23.12 0.22 14.62
N PRO A 365 24.34 -0.31 14.36
CA PRO A 365 25.41 -0.28 15.35
C PRO A 365 25.66 1.17 15.77
N LYS A 366 25.60 1.43 17.09
CA LYS A 366 25.70 2.76 17.75
C LYS A 366 24.45 3.65 17.71
N ALA A 367 23.28 3.19 17.27
CA ALA A 367 22.05 3.99 17.40
C ALA A 367 21.60 4.14 18.86
N PHE A 368 21.76 3.07 19.64
CA PHE A 368 21.63 3.02 21.11
C PHE A 368 22.60 1.97 21.64
N THR A 369 23.21 2.20 22.80
CA THR A 369 23.95 1.15 23.53
C THR A 369 22.91 0.20 24.15
N ASP A 370 23.17 -1.12 24.18
CA ASP A 370 22.24 -2.09 24.80
C ASP A 370 21.81 -1.66 26.22
N LYS A 371 22.75 -1.08 26.99
CA LYS A 371 22.51 -0.52 28.32
C LYS A 371 21.56 0.69 28.36
N GLU A 372 21.58 1.54 27.32
CA GLU A 372 20.71 2.73 27.24
C GLU A 372 19.28 2.31 26.87
N LEU A 373 19.16 1.33 25.97
CA LEU A 373 17.87 0.74 25.62
C LEU A 373 17.29 -0.06 26.80
N ASP A 374 18.11 -0.85 27.49
CA ASP A 374 17.73 -1.57 28.72
C ASP A 374 17.27 -0.59 29.80
N ALA A 375 18.04 0.47 30.07
CA ALA A 375 17.66 1.48 31.05
C ALA A 375 16.36 2.22 30.67
N PHE A 376 16.11 2.46 29.38
CA PHE A 376 14.88 3.08 28.90
C PHE A 376 13.68 2.14 29.05
N VAL A 377 13.83 0.86 28.68
CA VAL A 377 12.77 -0.16 28.81
C VAL A 377 12.49 -0.48 30.28
N ASP A 378 13.53 -0.60 31.11
CA ASP A 378 13.42 -0.85 32.55
C ASP A 378 12.81 0.36 33.27
N GLY A 379 13.11 1.58 32.82
CA GLY A 379 12.48 2.81 33.32
C GLY A 379 10.97 2.89 33.05
N LEU A 380 10.48 2.17 32.04
CA LEU A 380 9.04 2.02 31.77
C LEU A 380 8.41 0.89 32.59
N SER A 381 9.21 -0.01 33.18
CA SER A 381 8.73 -1.05 34.07
C SER A 381 8.45 -0.47 35.46
N VAL A 382 7.18 -0.35 35.84
CA VAL A 382 6.83 -0.06 37.24
C VAL A 382 7.22 -1.28 38.06
N LYS A 383 8.30 -1.17 38.84
CA LYS A 383 8.72 -2.19 39.80
C LYS A 383 7.51 -2.50 40.70
N GLN A 384 6.97 -3.71 40.57
CA GLN A 384 5.83 -4.16 41.35
C GLN A 384 6.14 -3.99 42.84
N PRO A 385 5.24 -3.41 43.66
CA PRO A 385 5.50 -3.29 45.09
C PRO A 385 5.75 -4.68 45.67
N GLU A 386 6.88 -4.84 46.33
CA GLU A 386 7.24 -6.06 47.04
C GLU A 386 6.10 -6.43 47.99
N PRO A 387 5.60 -7.69 47.99
CA PRO A 387 4.51 -8.07 48.88
C PRO A 387 4.94 -7.85 50.34
N ALA A 388 4.13 -7.10 51.08
CA ALA A 388 4.43 -6.72 52.46
C ALA A 388 4.86 -7.95 53.29
N PRO A 389 5.93 -7.83 54.11
CA PRO A 389 6.42 -8.95 54.91
C PRO A 389 5.30 -9.46 55.81
N LYS A 390 5.04 -10.78 55.74
CA LYS A 390 4.04 -11.44 56.58
C LYS A 390 4.34 -11.15 58.05
N PRO A 391 3.34 -10.78 58.87
CA PRO A 391 3.58 -10.48 60.28
C PRO A 391 4.16 -11.71 60.98
N SER A 392 5.33 -11.53 61.62
CA SER A 392 5.96 -12.58 62.42
C SER A 392 5.03 -12.95 63.57
N LYS A 393 4.63 -14.23 63.68
CA LYS A 393 3.93 -14.74 64.86
C LYS A 393 4.88 -14.64 66.07
N LYS A 394 4.71 -13.60 66.90
CA LYS A 394 5.29 -13.59 68.24
C LYS A 394 4.58 -14.66 69.08
N PRO A 395 5.30 -15.58 69.74
CA PRO A 395 4.67 -16.51 70.67
C PRO A 395 4.10 -15.73 71.87
N LEU A 396 2.82 -15.99 72.17
CA LEU A 396 2.14 -15.45 73.35
C LEU A 396 2.85 -15.95 74.60
N ARG A 397 3.24 -15.04 75.50
CA ARG A 397 3.75 -15.40 76.83
C ARG A 397 2.63 -16.08 77.64
N PRO A 398 2.94 -17.12 78.43
CA PRO A 398 1.98 -17.70 79.36
C PRO A 398 1.56 -16.66 80.40
N GLN A 399 0.26 -16.49 80.59
CA GLN A 399 -0.30 -15.73 81.70
C GLN A 399 -0.05 -16.53 82.99
N GLU A 400 0.66 -15.93 83.95
CA GLU A 400 0.80 -16.47 85.29
C GLU A 400 -0.57 -16.51 85.97
N ARG A 401 -0.87 -17.66 86.58
CA ARG A 401 -2.11 -17.94 87.29
C ARG A 401 -1.90 -17.50 88.74
N ASN A 402 -2.67 -16.51 89.19
CA ASN A 402 -2.93 -16.25 90.62
C ASN A 402 -4.43 -16.31 90.85
#